data_AF-A0AB40BIL4-F1
#
_entry.id   AF-A0AB40BIL4-F1
#
_cell.length_a   1.000
_cell.length_b   1.000
_cell.length_c   1.000
_cell.angle_alpha   90.00
_cell.angle_beta   90.00
_cell.angle_gamma   90.00
#
_symmetry.space_group_name_H-M   'P 1'
#
loop_
_entity.id
_entity.type
_entity.pdbx_description
1 polymer ?
#
loop_
_entity_poly.entity_id
_entity_poly.type
_entity_poly.pdbx_seq_one_letter_code
_entity_poly.pdbx_strand_id
1 'polypeptide(L)'
;MSVPADGAWAGRKPPKRLGGMAEALSIASDLGFSIPPIQEDSQGISNSSTGDKSDDLIRVLRELTSVQRNIANLQVELQGRKDDKNVAHLTHVSEMEKKCESLARMTAILKDVIQNKDRIIARLQQPYSLDCIPVEAEYQKQFSELLLKAASDYGALTASVADFQWSQNFREPPSVWGEMLRPIPSALASCTRFFEAMSAMRDSFATLQQLRVGHSLPMTPSDSTGDSKFATPPQWKDETTSDDSMVGSWRKLEADNHDTEDSDAGDNINHRRLSWPPPMKKGL
;
A
#
# COMPACT_ATOMS: atom_id res chain seq x y z
N MET A 1 -29.52 -14.24 -81.68
CA MET A 1 -29.11 -12.83 -81.58
C MET A 1 -27.60 -12.79 -81.72
N SER A 2 -27.10 -12.12 -82.75
CA SER A 2 -25.70 -12.21 -83.18
C SER A 2 -24.84 -11.14 -82.51
N VAL A 3 -23.63 -11.52 -82.10
CA VAL A 3 -22.57 -10.55 -81.73
C VAL A 3 -21.99 -9.91 -82.99
N PRO A 4 -21.89 -8.58 -83.07
CA PRO A 4 -21.04 -7.92 -84.06
C PRO A 4 -19.60 -7.91 -83.56
N ALA A 5 -18.76 -8.74 -84.15
CA ALA A 5 -17.33 -8.52 -84.16
C ALA A 5 -16.98 -7.75 -85.44
N ASP A 6 -16.34 -6.58 -85.32
CA ASP A 6 -15.41 -6.08 -86.33
C ASP A 6 -14.61 -4.88 -85.78
N GLY A 7 -13.34 -4.79 -86.16
CA GLY A 7 -12.39 -3.83 -85.60
C GLY A 7 -10.96 -4.36 -85.64
N ALA A 8 -10.46 -4.66 -86.85
CA ALA A 8 -9.23 -5.41 -87.08
C ALA A 8 -7.99 -4.78 -86.42
N TRP A 9 -7.42 -5.47 -85.42
CA TRP A 9 -6.07 -5.20 -84.91
C TRP A 9 -5.03 -5.80 -85.86
N ALA A 10 -4.97 -5.25 -87.08
CA ALA A 10 -3.97 -5.61 -88.08
C ALA A 10 -2.57 -5.21 -87.58
N GLY A 11 -1.68 -6.19 -87.46
CA GLY A 11 -0.43 -6.04 -86.75
C GLY A 11 0.48 -4.93 -87.28
N ARG A 12 0.90 -4.03 -86.39
CA ARG A 12 2.14 -3.26 -86.55
C ARG A 12 3.21 -3.85 -85.64
N LYS A 13 4.42 -3.93 -86.18
CA LYS A 13 5.62 -4.49 -85.51
C LYS A 13 5.84 -3.78 -84.17
N PRO A 14 6.40 -4.45 -83.14
CA PRO A 14 6.76 -3.76 -81.90
C PRO A 14 7.66 -2.56 -82.24
N PRO A 15 7.27 -1.32 -81.88
CA PRO A 15 8.10 -0.18 -82.17
C PRO A 15 9.41 -0.34 -81.41
N LYS A 16 10.54 -0.19 -82.12
CA LYS A 16 11.86 -0.07 -81.48
C LYS A 16 11.74 1.07 -80.45
N ARG A 17 12.13 0.84 -79.19
CA ARG A 17 12.10 1.85 -78.12
C ARG A 17 12.74 3.16 -78.58
N LEU A 18 11.91 4.11 -78.99
CA LEU A 18 12.27 5.47 -79.36
C LEU A 18 12.15 6.34 -78.11
N GLY A 19 13.01 6.08 -77.13
CA GLY A 19 12.97 6.75 -75.83
C GLY A 19 13.10 8.27 -76.00
N GLY A 20 12.17 9.01 -75.41
CA GLY A 20 12.13 10.48 -75.44
C GLY A 20 10.84 11.04 -76.02
N MET A 21 10.89 12.30 -76.49
CA MET A 21 9.73 13.06 -76.98
C MET A 21 8.95 12.35 -78.09
N ALA A 22 9.63 11.54 -78.92
CA ALA A 22 9.02 10.81 -80.03
C ALA A 22 7.96 9.78 -79.57
N GLU A 23 8.17 9.11 -78.43
CA GLU A 23 7.20 8.17 -77.86
C GLU A 23 5.95 8.91 -77.35
N ALA A 24 6.14 10.03 -76.65
CA ALA A 24 5.04 10.88 -76.18
C ALA A 24 4.21 11.47 -77.33
N LEU A 25 4.87 11.93 -78.40
CA LEU A 25 4.20 12.41 -79.61
C LEU A 25 3.46 11.28 -80.34
N SER A 26 4.04 10.08 -80.44
CA SER A 26 3.35 8.93 -81.06
C SER A 26 2.09 8.54 -80.28
N ILE A 27 2.14 8.54 -78.94
CA ILE A 27 0.97 8.29 -78.09
C ILE A 27 -0.08 9.40 -78.24
N ALA A 28 0.34 10.68 -78.34
CA ALA A 28 -0.59 11.78 -78.57
C ALA A 28 -1.32 11.68 -79.93
N SER A 29 -0.62 11.23 -80.97
CA SER A 29 -1.21 10.90 -82.28
C SER A 29 -2.24 9.76 -82.17
N ASP A 30 -1.89 8.66 -81.49
CA ASP A 30 -2.79 7.52 -81.30
C ASP A 30 -4.04 7.87 -80.46
N LEU A 31 -3.94 8.89 -79.60
CA LEU A 31 -5.05 9.48 -78.84
C LEU A 31 -5.82 10.58 -79.60
N GLY A 32 -5.48 10.84 -80.86
CA GLY A 32 -6.22 11.75 -81.75
C GLY A 32 -5.85 13.23 -81.62
N PHE A 33 -4.77 13.59 -80.93
CA PHE A 33 -4.30 14.98 -80.87
C PHE A 33 -3.52 15.37 -82.13
N SER A 34 -3.88 16.49 -82.74
CA SER A 34 -3.19 17.01 -83.93
C SER A 34 -1.81 17.56 -83.57
N ILE A 35 -0.77 16.97 -84.13
CA ILE A 35 0.62 17.41 -83.95
C ILE A 35 0.95 18.42 -85.05
N PRO A 36 1.26 19.69 -84.72
CA PRO A 36 1.65 20.68 -85.73
C PRO A 36 2.99 20.31 -86.36
N PRO A 37 3.20 20.61 -87.67
CA PRO A 37 4.46 20.34 -88.33
C PRO A 37 5.60 21.15 -87.68
N ILE A 38 6.69 20.47 -87.32
CA ILE A 38 7.89 21.10 -86.77
C ILE A 38 8.56 21.90 -87.89
N GLN A 39 8.41 23.22 -87.82
CA GLN A 39 9.13 24.16 -88.68
C GLN A 39 10.38 24.62 -87.93
N GLU A 40 11.57 24.27 -88.43
CA GLU A 40 12.87 24.70 -87.87
C GLU A 40 13.16 26.18 -88.19
N ASP A 41 12.31 27.10 -87.73
CA ASP A 41 12.54 28.54 -87.87
C ASP A 41 12.90 29.16 -86.51
N SER A 42 14.22 29.29 -86.29
CA SER A 42 14.80 29.90 -85.10
C SER A 42 14.69 31.43 -85.13
N GLN A 43 13.52 32.01 -84.86
CA GLN A 43 13.43 33.45 -84.58
C GLN A 43 12.18 33.93 -83.82
N GLY A 44 12.41 34.59 -82.68
CA GLY A 44 11.77 35.88 -82.40
C GLY A 44 10.32 35.91 -81.88
N ILE A 45 10.01 35.25 -80.76
CA ILE A 45 8.88 35.67 -79.90
C ILE A 45 9.33 35.85 -78.44
N SER A 46 9.64 37.09 -78.10
CA SER A 46 9.53 37.75 -76.77
C SER A 46 9.61 36.87 -75.51
N ASN A 47 10.80 36.33 -75.19
CA ASN A 47 11.07 35.66 -73.92
C ASN A 47 11.37 36.66 -72.79
N SER A 48 10.33 37.23 -72.18
CA SER A 48 10.43 37.96 -70.89
C SER A 48 9.35 37.59 -69.87
N SER A 49 8.62 36.48 -70.10
CA SER A 49 7.57 35.98 -69.19
C SER A 49 7.46 34.44 -69.16
N THR A 50 8.48 33.76 -69.68
CA THR A 50 8.55 32.29 -69.82
C THR A 50 9.52 31.66 -68.82
N GLY A 51 10.61 32.35 -68.47
CA GLY A 51 11.59 31.91 -67.46
C GLY A 51 10.98 31.66 -66.09
N ASP A 52 10.25 32.64 -65.55
CA ASP A 52 9.60 32.53 -64.23
C ASP A 52 8.69 31.29 -64.13
N LYS A 53 7.92 31.00 -65.20
CA LYS A 53 7.03 29.83 -65.24
C LYS A 53 7.78 28.50 -65.29
N SER A 54 8.91 28.44 -65.99
CA SER A 54 9.77 27.24 -65.95
C SER A 54 10.47 27.08 -64.59
N ASP A 55 10.89 28.16 -63.95
CA ASP A 55 11.55 28.11 -62.65
C ASP A 55 10.57 27.78 -61.51
N ASP A 56 9.33 28.28 -61.57
CA ASP A 56 8.23 27.87 -60.70
C ASP A 56 7.89 26.38 -60.89
N LEU A 57 7.84 25.87 -62.13
CA LEU A 57 7.63 24.44 -62.39
C LEU A 57 8.76 23.58 -61.83
N ILE A 58 10.03 23.98 -62.02
CA ILE A 58 11.20 23.29 -61.47
C ILE A 58 11.16 23.30 -59.93
N ARG A 59 10.70 24.40 -59.31
CA ARG A 59 10.50 24.51 -57.86
C ARG A 59 9.45 23.53 -57.36
N VAL A 60 8.26 23.52 -57.97
CA VAL A 60 7.17 22.59 -57.64
C VAL A 60 7.59 21.13 -57.81
N LEU A 61 8.35 20.79 -58.87
CA LEU A 61 8.88 19.43 -59.06
C LEU A 61 9.89 19.04 -57.97
N ARG A 62 10.76 19.96 -57.53
CA ARG A 62 11.69 19.71 -56.41
C ARG A 62 10.93 19.53 -55.08
N GLU A 63 9.93 20.36 -54.82
CA GLU A 63 9.06 20.25 -53.64
C GLU A 63 8.28 18.93 -53.65
N LEU A 64 7.66 18.56 -54.77
CA LEU A 64 6.97 17.28 -54.95
C LEU A 64 7.91 16.10 -54.70
N THR A 65 9.14 16.15 -55.23
CA THR A 65 10.16 15.10 -54.99
C THR A 65 10.59 15.05 -53.51
N SER A 66 10.63 16.19 -52.83
CA SER A 66 10.92 16.27 -51.39
C SER A 66 9.78 15.66 -50.56
N VAL A 67 8.53 16.04 -50.85
CA VAL A 67 7.32 15.48 -50.24
C VAL A 67 7.22 13.98 -50.49
N GLN A 68 7.53 13.50 -51.69
CA GLN A 68 7.51 12.07 -52.03
C GLN A 68 8.55 11.27 -51.21
N ARG A 69 9.76 11.80 -50.97
CA ARG A 69 10.72 11.18 -50.04
C ARG A 69 10.21 11.20 -48.60
N ASN A 70 9.63 12.30 -48.15
CA ASN A 70 9.11 12.41 -46.78
C ASN A 70 7.96 11.41 -46.54
N ILE A 71 7.08 11.22 -47.53
CA ILE A 71 6.02 10.19 -47.49
C ILE A 71 6.63 8.79 -47.39
N ALA A 72 7.65 8.47 -48.21
CA ALA A 72 8.32 7.17 -48.16
C ALA A 72 9.01 6.90 -46.80
N ASN A 73 9.68 7.91 -46.24
CA ASN A 73 10.30 7.83 -44.91
C ASN A 73 9.24 7.58 -43.82
N LEU A 74 8.14 8.34 -43.83
CA LEU A 74 7.04 8.15 -42.88
C LEU A 74 6.35 6.79 -43.02
N GLN A 75 6.23 6.26 -44.24
CA GLN A 75 5.71 4.89 -44.47
C GLN A 75 6.60 3.83 -43.83
N VAL A 76 7.92 3.93 -43.99
CA VAL A 76 8.88 3.02 -43.34
C VAL A 76 8.81 3.15 -41.81
N GLU A 77 8.74 4.37 -41.28
CA GLU A 77 8.67 4.62 -39.83
C GLU A 77 7.35 4.10 -39.21
N LEU A 78 6.22 4.31 -39.88
CA LEU A 78 4.92 3.77 -39.45
C LEU A 78 4.87 2.25 -39.51
N GLN A 79 5.43 1.65 -40.56
CA GLN A 79 5.51 0.19 -40.67
C GLN A 79 6.44 -0.39 -39.59
N GLY A 80 7.60 0.23 -39.33
CA GLY A 80 8.49 -0.15 -38.24
C GLY A 80 7.83 -0.09 -36.86
N ARG A 81 7.08 0.98 -36.55
CA ARG A 81 6.31 1.06 -35.28
C ARG A 81 5.18 0.04 -35.19
N LYS A 82 4.52 -0.28 -36.31
CA LYS A 82 3.47 -1.32 -36.37
C LYS A 82 4.06 -2.70 -36.09
N ASP A 83 5.22 -3.01 -36.67
CA ASP A 83 5.90 -4.29 -36.48
C ASP A 83 6.49 -4.41 -35.08
N ASP A 84 7.12 -3.35 -34.55
CA ASP A 84 7.56 -3.29 -33.14
C ASP A 84 6.39 -3.55 -32.19
N LYS A 85 5.26 -2.84 -32.34
CA LYS A 85 4.05 -3.08 -31.52
C LYS A 85 3.55 -4.53 -31.60
N ASN A 86 3.66 -5.17 -32.77
CA ASN A 86 3.24 -6.56 -32.97
C ASN A 86 4.17 -7.54 -32.21
N VAL A 87 5.48 -7.32 -32.24
CA VAL A 87 6.46 -8.19 -31.54
C VAL A 87 6.76 -7.78 -30.09
N ALA A 88 6.30 -6.61 -29.64
CA ALA A 88 6.67 -6.01 -28.35
C ALA A 88 6.47 -6.94 -27.16
N HIS A 89 5.39 -7.71 -27.16
CA HIS A 89 5.07 -8.70 -26.13
C HIS A 89 6.10 -9.85 -26.00
N LEU A 90 7.04 -9.99 -26.94
CA LEU A 90 8.16 -10.95 -26.93
C LEU A 90 9.53 -10.27 -26.87
N THR A 91 9.66 -9.05 -27.38
CA THR A 91 10.94 -8.35 -27.55
C THR A 91 11.21 -7.27 -26.51
N HIS A 92 10.18 -6.64 -25.92
CA HIS A 92 10.36 -5.59 -24.92
C HIS A 92 10.68 -6.23 -23.56
N VAL A 93 11.76 -5.76 -22.95
CA VAL A 93 12.30 -6.28 -21.68
C VAL A 93 11.24 -6.22 -20.57
N SER A 94 10.43 -5.16 -20.52
CA SER A 94 9.35 -4.98 -19.52
C SER A 94 8.25 -6.05 -19.59
N GLU A 95 7.84 -6.48 -20.79
CA GLU A 95 6.87 -7.56 -20.96
C GLU A 95 7.47 -8.92 -20.61
N MET A 96 8.78 -9.11 -20.85
CA MET A 96 9.49 -10.32 -20.44
C MET A 96 9.68 -10.38 -18.92
N GLU A 97 10.05 -9.26 -18.29
CA GLU A 97 10.21 -9.11 -16.84
C GLU A 97 8.90 -9.41 -16.11
N LYS A 98 7.79 -8.81 -16.56
CA LYS A 98 6.43 -9.10 -16.05
C LYS A 98 6.04 -10.57 -16.15
N LYS A 99 6.46 -11.26 -17.22
CA LYS A 99 6.28 -12.73 -17.36
C LYS A 99 7.14 -13.50 -16.38
N CYS A 100 8.42 -13.14 -16.23
CA CYS A 100 9.33 -13.72 -15.25
C CYS A 100 8.82 -13.55 -13.81
N GLU A 101 8.34 -12.37 -13.44
CA GLU A 101 7.70 -12.15 -12.13
C GLU A 101 6.47 -13.04 -11.93
N SER A 102 5.59 -13.15 -12.94
CA SER A 102 4.38 -13.94 -12.84
C SER A 102 4.70 -15.43 -12.68
N LEU A 103 5.70 -15.93 -13.42
CA LEU A 103 6.23 -17.27 -13.26
C LEU A 103 6.86 -17.44 -11.87
N ALA A 104 7.67 -16.50 -11.39
CA ALA A 104 8.27 -16.56 -10.06
C ALA A 104 7.21 -16.60 -8.94
N ARG A 105 6.15 -15.78 -9.02
CA ARG A 105 5.00 -15.81 -8.10
C ARG A 105 4.30 -17.18 -8.12
N MET A 106 4.01 -17.71 -9.31
CA MET A 106 3.41 -19.05 -9.44
C MET A 106 4.33 -20.15 -8.89
N THR A 107 5.62 -20.12 -9.19
CA THR A 107 6.61 -21.07 -8.68
C THR A 107 6.73 -21.01 -7.16
N ALA A 108 6.67 -19.82 -6.55
CA ALA A 108 6.67 -19.67 -5.10
C ALA A 108 5.41 -20.31 -4.47
N ILE A 109 4.23 -20.06 -5.04
CA ILE A 109 2.96 -20.67 -4.59
C ILE A 109 3.00 -22.20 -4.72
N LEU A 110 3.42 -22.74 -5.88
CA LEU A 110 3.52 -24.19 -6.07
C LEU A 110 4.54 -24.80 -5.10
N LYS A 111 5.67 -24.14 -4.85
CA LYS A 111 6.68 -24.59 -3.89
C LYS A 111 6.11 -24.66 -2.47
N ASP A 112 5.37 -23.63 -2.04
CA ASP A 112 4.72 -23.61 -0.73
C ASP A 112 3.68 -24.74 -0.58
N VAL A 113 2.84 -24.98 -1.60
CA VAL A 113 1.88 -26.10 -1.63
C VAL A 113 2.59 -27.45 -1.54
N ILE A 114 3.70 -27.65 -2.27
CA ILE A 114 4.50 -28.89 -2.22
C ILE A 114 5.15 -29.07 -0.85
N GLN A 115 5.70 -28.01 -0.26
CA GLN A 115 6.32 -28.05 1.08
C GLN A 115 5.29 -28.32 2.19
N ASN A 116 4.06 -27.83 2.04
CA ASN A 116 2.97 -28.05 3.00
C ASN A 116 2.12 -29.30 2.71
N LYS A 117 2.46 -30.13 1.71
CA LYS A 117 1.57 -31.20 1.20
C LYS A 117 1.04 -32.12 2.30
N ASP A 118 1.88 -32.57 3.23
CA ASP A 118 1.49 -33.54 4.26
C ASP A 118 0.63 -32.90 5.35
N ARG A 119 0.85 -31.61 5.63
CA ARG A 119 -0.01 -30.79 6.51
C ARG A 119 -1.38 -30.57 5.87
N ILE A 120 -1.44 -30.32 4.56
CA ILE A 120 -2.70 -30.17 3.81
C ILE A 120 -3.45 -31.51 3.81
N ILE A 121 -2.78 -32.62 3.50
CA ILE A 121 -3.35 -33.98 3.54
C ILE A 121 -3.91 -34.27 4.94
N ALA A 122 -3.15 -34.05 6.00
CA ALA A 122 -3.60 -34.27 7.37
C ALA A 122 -4.86 -33.44 7.71
N ARG A 123 -4.92 -32.17 7.29
CA ARG A 123 -6.11 -31.31 7.49
C ARG A 123 -7.32 -31.76 6.66
N LEU A 124 -7.12 -32.31 5.46
CA LEU A 124 -8.20 -32.80 4.61
C LEU A 124 -8.71 -34.20 5.02
N GLN A 125 -7.84 -35.00 5.66
CA GLN A 125 -8.18 -36.32 6.19
C GLN A 125 -8.77 -36.28 7.60
N GLN A 126 -8.62 -35.18 8.34
CA GLN A 126 -9.26 -35.02 9.64
C GLN A 126 -10.79 -35.09 9.49
N PRO A 127 -11.48 -36.00 10.20
CA PRO A 127 -12.94 -36.05 10.16
C PRO A 127 -13.51 -34.73 10.70
N TYR A 128 -14.41 -34.12 9.93
CA TYR A 128 -15.05 -32.84 10.27
C TYR A 128 -15.71 -32.93 11.66
N SER A 129 -15.04 -32.31 12.63
CA SER A 129 -15.37 -32.34 14.06
C SER A 129 -15.47 -30.93 14.67
N LEU A 130 -15.46 -29.91 13.80
CA LEU A 130 -15.73 -28.51 14.11
C LEU A 130 -17.16 -28.18 13.73
N ASP A 131 -17.80 -27.28 14.49
CA ASP A 131 -19.05 -26.63 14.10
C ASP A 131 -18.82 -25.81 12.82
N CYS A 132 -19.05 -26.43 11.66
CA CYS A 132 -18.95 -25.79 10.37
C CYS A 132 -20.32 -25.28 9.93
N ILE A 133 -20.36 -24.02 9.48
CA ILE A 133 -21.49 -23.49 8.72
C ILE A 133 -21.30 -23.98 7.28
N PRO A 134 -22.19 -24.82 6.73
CA PRO A 134 -22.13 -25.18 5.32
C PRO A 134 -22.41 -23.94 4.47
N VAL A 135 -21.59 -23.72 3.44
CA VAL A 135 -21.73 -22.59 2.50
C VAL A 135 -21.51 -23.11 1.09
N GLU A 136 -22.52 -22.95 0.25
CA GLU A 136 -22.51 -23.31 -1.16
C GLU A 136 -21.42 -22.53 -1.91
N ALA A 137 -20.81 -23.16 -2.92
CA ALA A 137 -19.67 -22.58 -3.65
C ALA A 137 -19.98 -21.19 -4.26
N GLU A 138 -21.24 -20.92 -4.61
CA GLU A 138 -21.71 -19.64 -5.14
C GLU A 138 -21.79 -18.50 -4.10
N TYR A 139 -21.78 -18.82 -2.79
CA TYR A 139 -21.82 -17.85 -1.68
C TYR A 139 -20.50 -17.75 -0.89
N GLN A 140 -19.51 -18.61 -1.16
CA GLN A 140 -18.25 -18.63 -0.41
C GLN A 140 -17.49 -17.29 -0.45
N LYS A 141 -17.56 -16.56 -1.56
CA LYS A 141 -16.95 -15.23 -1.68
C LYS A 141 -17.63 -14.23 -0.74
N GLN A 142 -18.95 -14.11 -0.84
CA GLN A 142 -19.78 -13.20 -0.05
C GLN A 142 -19.67 -13.52 1.45
N PHE A 143 -19.61 -14.81 1.79
CA PHE A 143 -19.42 -15.28 3.17
C PHE A 143 -18.02 -14.93 3.71
N SER A 144 -16.95 -15.10 2.92
CA SER A 144 -15.60 -14.71 3.35
C SER A 144 -15.43 -13.19 3.48
N GLU A 145 -16.06 -12.40 2.61
CA GLU A 145 -16.15 -10.94 2.73
C GLU A 145 -16.94 -10.52 3.99
N LEU A 146 -18.05 -11.19 4.28
CA LEU A 146 -18.84 -10.99 5.50
C LEU A 146 -18.04 -11.32 6.76
N LEU A 147 -17.31 -12.45 6.78
CA LEU A 147 -16.46 -12.83 7.90
C LEU A 147 -15.35 -11.82 8.15
N LEU A 148 -14.70 -11.32 7.09
CA LEU A 148 -13.64 -10.31 7.21
C LEU A 148 -14.18 -9.00 7.80
N LYS A 149 -15.39 -8.59 7.40
CA LYS A 149 -16.06 -7.39 7.92
C LYS A 149 -16.60 -7.57 9.34
N ALA A 150 -17.14 -8.74 9.66
CA ALA A 150 -17.54 -9.07 11.03
C ALA A 150 -16.32 -9.10 11.97
N ALA A 151 -15.17 -9.57 11.49
CA ALA A 151 -13.92 -9.60 12.26
C ALA A 151 -13.33 -8.21 12.53
N SER A 152 -13.43 -7.25 11.58
CA SER A 152 -13.02 -5.86 11.85
C SER A 152 -13.91 -5.19 12.91
N ASP A 153 -15.19 -5.52 12.89
CA ASP A 153 -16.20 -4.79 13.67
C ASP A 153 -16.44 -5.45 15.06
N TYR A 154 -15.93 -6.67 15.30
CA TYR A 154 -16.15 -7.46 16.52
C TYR A 154 -15.75 -6.73 17.81
N GLY A 155 -14.63 -6.00 17.80
CA GLY A 155 -14.18 -5.22 18.96
C GLY A 155 -15.12 -4.07 19.30
N ALA A 156 -15.56 -3.32 18.29
CA ALA A 156 -16.51 -2.22 18.44
C ALA A 156 -17.91 -2.73 18.85
N LEU A 157 -18.34 -3.88 18.30
CA LEU A 157 -19.59 -4.54 18.68
C LEU A 157 -19.56 -5.01 20.13
N THR A 158 -18.45 -5.63 20.57
CA THR A 158 -18.27 -6.08 21.96
C THR A 158 -18.31 -4.91 22.94
N ALA A 159 -17.62 -3.80 22.61
CA ALA A 159 -17.68 -2.56 23.39
C ALA A 159 -19.12 -2.00 23.44
N SER A 160 -19.79 -1.90 22.29
CA SER A 160 -21.17 -1.39 22.21
C SER A 160 -22.18 -2.24 23.01
N VAL A 161 -22.00 -3.57 23.04
CA VAL A 161 -22.83 -4.47 23.87
C VAL A 161 -22.53 -4.26 25.36
N ALA A 162 -21.26 -4.07 25.74
CA ALA A 162 -20.87 -3.77 27.11
C ALA A 162 -21.41 -2.39 27.56
N ASP A 163 -21.33 -1.37 26.72
CA ASP A 163 -21.89 -0.03 26.95
C ASP A 163 -23.42 -0.08 27.10
N PHE A 164 -24.09 -0.88 26.27
CA PHE A 164 -25.54 -1.08 26.39
C PHE A 164 -25.88 -1.78 27.72
N GLN A 165 -25.19 -2.86 28.08
CA GLN A 165 -25.37 -3.54 29.37
C GLN A 165 -25.06 -2.62 30.56
N TRP A 166 -24.04 -1.79 30.46
CA TRP A 166 -23.70 -0.77 31.46
C TRP A 166 -24.83 0.26 31.60
N SER A 167 -25.35 0.79 30.48
CA SER A 167 -26.47 1.75 30.48
C SER A 167 -27.77 1.16 31.03
N GLN A 168 -28.07 -0.13 30.76
CA GLN A 168 -29.24 -0.85 31.27
C GLN A 168 -29.20 -1.06 32.80
N ASN A 169 -28.02 -0.99 33.42
CA ASN A 169 -27.89 -1.09 34.87
C ASN A 169 -28.21 0.22 35.60
N PHE A 170 -28.27 1.37 34.90
CA PHE A 170 -28.74 2.62 35.49
C PHE A 170 -30.26 2.65 35.54
N ARG A 171 -30.79 2.92 36.73
CA ARG A 171 -32.24 3.08 36.95
C ARG A 171 -32.67 4.53 36.77
N GLU A 172 -31.72 5.45 36.87
CA GLU A 172 -31.93 6.88 36.77
C GLU A 172 -31.87 7.35 35.29
N PRO A 173 -32.76 8.25 34.86
CA PRO A 173 -32.79 8.74 33.49
C PRO A 173 -31.50 9.51 33.13
N PRO A 174 -31.07 9.52 31.84
CA PRO A 174 -29.87 10.22 31.40
C PRO A 174 -29.79 11.72 31.76
N SER A 175 -30.92 12.36 32.06
CA SER A 175 -31.00 13.76 32.48
C SER A 175 -30.27 14.06 33.81
N VAL A 176 -30.12 13.09 34.71
CA VAL A 176 -29.40 13.29 35.99
C VAL A 176 -27.93 12.86 35.95
N TRP A 177 -27.48 12.19 34.88
CA TRP A 177 -26.10 11.71 34.77
C TRP A 177 -25.10 12.88 34.79
N GLY A 178 -25.45 14.04 34.22
CA GLY A 178 -24.62 15.24 34.26
C GLY A 178 -24.40 15.81 35.67
N GLU A 179 -25.32 15.57 36.61
CA GLU A 179 -25.15 15.93 38.02
C GLU A 179 -24.27 14.89 38.74
N MET A 180 -24.54 13.61 38.49
CA MET A 180 -23.82 12.47 39.08
C MET A 180 -22.34 12.41 38.68
N LEU A 181 -22.00 12.81 37.45
CA LEU A 181 -20.63 12.83 36.94
C LEU A 181 -19.86 14.11 37.31
N ARG A 182 -20.56 15.18 37.72
CA ARG A 182 -19.98 16.49 38.10
C ARG A 182 -18.85 16.40 39.15
N PRO A 183 -18.87 15.50 40.15
CA PRO A 183 -17.77 15.38 41.12
C PRO A 183 -16.46 14.86 40.50
N ILE A 184 -16.51 14.10 39.40
CA ILE A 184 -15.31 13.43 38.86
C ILE A 184 -14.28 14.44 38.33
N PRO A 185 -14.63 15.41 37.45
CA PRO A 185 -13.68 16.47 37.05
C PRO A 185 -13.17 17.31 38.23
N SER A 186 -14.02 17.54 39.25
CA SER A 186 -13.64 18.29 40.45
C SER A 186 -12.59 17.54 41.28
N ALA A 187 -12.76 16.22 41.47
CA ALA A 187 -11.79 15.37 42.15
C ALA A 187 -10.48 15.28 41.36
N LEU A 188 -10.55 15.12 40.03
CA LEU A 188 -9.38 15.09 39.16
C LEU A 188 -8.56 16.39 39.24
N ALA A 189 -9.23 17.55 39.15
CA ALA A 189 -8.59 18.86 39.29
C ALA A 189 -8.02 19.12 40.69
N SER A 190 -8.55 18.47 41.73
CA SER A 190 -7.98 18.46 43.08
C SER A 190 -6.69 17.63 43.12
N CYS A 191 -6.72 16.40 42.59
CA CYS A 191 -5.55 15.53 42.49
C CYS A 191 -4.40 16.18 41.69
N THR A 192 -4.70 16.86 40.57
CA THR A 192 -3.70 17.61 39.80
C THR A 192 -3.07 18.72 40.64
N ARG A 193 -3.87 19.54 41.35
CA ARG A 193 -3.35 20.59 42.23
C ARG A 193 -2.51 20.04 43.38
N PHE A 194 -2.90 18.91 43.97
CA PHE A 194 -2.08 18.24 44.99
C PHE A 194 -0.74 17.77 44.42
N PHE A 195 -0.72 17.21 43.21
CA PHE A 195 0.52 16.80 42.53
C PHE A 195 1.43 17.99 42.18
N GLU A 196 0.85 19.09 41.70
CA GLU A 196 1.57 20.34 41.43
C GLU A 196 2.17 20.93 42.72
N ALA A 197 1.39 21.01 43.79
CA ALA A 197 1.86 21.50 45.09
C ALA A 197 2.97 20.62 45.69
N MET A 198 2.85 19.30 45.61
CA MET A 198 3.88 18.34 46.02
C MET A 198 5.16 18.48 45.18
N SER A 199 5.02 18.72 43.88
CA SER A 199 6.15 18.95 42.98
C SER A 199 6.85 20.27 43.30
N ALA A 200 6.11 21.37 43.44
CA ALA A 200 6.66 22.68 43.82
C ALA A 200 7.35 22.63 45.20
N MET A 201 6.80 21.88 46.16
CA MET A 201 7.44 21.67 47.47
C MET A 201 8.78 20.94 47.33
N ARG A 202 8.83 19.83 46.57
CA ARG A 202 10.08 19.11 46.29
C ARG A 202 11.12 20.00 45.62
N ASP A 203 10.70 20.80 44.64
CA ASP A 203 11.60 21.66 43.87
C ASP A 203 12.13 22.81 44.76
N SER A 204 11.29 23.36 45.66
CA SER A 204 11.74 24.33 46.68
C SER A 204 12.78 23.73 47.63
N PHE A 205 12.60 22.47 48.06
CA PHE A 205 13.58 21.77 48.90
C PHE A 205 14.91 21.54 48.16
N ALA A 206 14.87 21.22 46.86
CA ALA A 206 16.07 21.11 46.03
C ALA A 206 16.83 22.44 45.94
N THR A 207 16.15 23.59 45.79
CA THR A 207 16.83 24.90 45.81
C THR A 207 17.45 25.22 47.16
N LEU A 208 16.80 24.88 48.28
CA LEU A 208 17.37 25.04 49.63
C LEU A 208 18.61 24.17 49.84
N GLN A 209 18.63 22.95 49.30
CA GLN A 209 19.83 22.10 49.33
C GLN A 209 20.98 22.72 48.53
N GLN A 210 20.72 23.25 47.33
CA GLN A 210 21.75 23.93 46.52
C GLN A 210 22.33 25.16 47.24
N LEU A 211 21.50 25.99 47.86
CA LEU A 211 21.94 27.15 48.64
C LEU A 211 22.78 26.76 49.87
N ARG A 212 22.46 25.63 50.52
CA ARG A 212 23.22 25.08 51.65
C ARG A 212 24.58 24.52 51.23
N VAL A 213 24.69 23.96 50.04
CA VAL A 213 25.96 23.42 49.50
C VAL A 213 26.85 24.55 48.92
N GLY A 214 26.25 25.63 48.39
CA GLY A 214 26.97 26.75 47.79
C GLY A 214 27.73 27.70 48.73
N HIS A 215 27.65 27.53 50.05
CA HIS A 215 28.30 28.40 51.05
C HIS A 215 29.48 27.72 51.75
N SER A 216 30.48 27.31 50.98
CA SER A 216 31.82 26.94 51.48
C SER A 216 32.86 27.57 50.54
N LEU A 217 33.63 28.58 50.93
CA LEU A 217 34.79 28.63 51.86
C LEU A 217 35.26 30.12 51.96
N PRO A 218 36.30 30.57 52.72
CA PRO A 218 37.39 29.79 53.34
C PRO A 218 37.86 30.16 54.77
N MET A 219 38.60 29.20 55.37
CA MET A 219 39.76 29.36 56.27
C MET A 219 39.73 30.34 57.46
N THR A 220 39.74 29.80 58.69
CA THR A 220 40.98 29.60 59.51
C THR A 220 40.63 28.94 60.87
N PRO A 221 41.56 28.20 61.52
CA PRO A 221 41.35 27.66 62.85
C PRO A 221 42.01 28.54 63.94
N SER A 222 41.28 28.93 64.98
CA SER A 222 41.87 29.39 66.24
C SER A 222 40.88 29.31 67.41
N ASP A 223 41.42 29.33 68.63
CA ASP A 223 40.76 28.91 69.86
C ASP A 223 39.74 29.88 70.49
N SER A 224 39.02 29.32 71.47
CA SER A 224 38.40 29.96 72.65
C SER A 224 36.89 30.27 72.66
N THR A 225 36.20 29.49 73.51
CA THR A 225 35.28 29.95 74.57
C THR A 225 34.13 30.90 74.21
N GLY A 226 32.90 30.35 74.12
CA GLY A 226 31.68 31.18 74.25
C GLY A 226 30.34 30.50 73.95
N ASP A 227 29.58 30.20 75.01
CA ASP A 227 28.11 30.20 75.09
C ASP A 227 27.29 29.30 74.12
N SER A 228 26.95 28.08 74.58
CA SER A 228 26.00 27.17 73.90
C SER A 228 24.56 27.51 74.24
N LYS A 229 23.77 27.92 73.23
CA LYS A 229 22.32 28.15 73.34
C LYS A 229 21.55 27.49 72.19
N PHE A 230 21.57 26.16 72.15
CA PHE A 230 20.57 25.39 71.39
C PHE A 230 19.28 25.25 72.21
N ALA A 231 18.27 26.03 71.86
CA ALA A 231 16.93 25.89 72.41
C ALA A 231 16.12 24.88 71.59
N THR A 232 15.77 23.75 72.20
CA THR A 232 14.83 22.76 71.66
C THR A 232 13.43 23.03 72.21
N PRO A 233 12.41 23.30 71.37
CA PRO A 233 11.00 23.25 71.79
C PRO A 233 10.46 21.80 71.82
N PRO A 234 9.42 21.50 72.63
CA PRO A 234 9.43 20.26 73.40
C PRO A 234 8.67 19.07 72.81
N GLN A 235 9.11 17.90 73.30
CA GLN A 235 8.50 16.59 73.22
C GLN A 235 7.05 16.57 73.75
N TRP A 236 6.10 16.13 72.93
CA TRP A 236 4.77 15.76 73.40
C TRP A 236 4.84 14.34 73.96
N LYS A 237 4.48 14.18 75.24
CA LYS A 237 4.26 12.87 75.87
C LYS A 237 2.76 12.58 75.86
N ASP A 238 2.39 11.47 75.22
CA ASP A 238 1.21 10.70 75.62
C ASP A 238 1.71 9.51 76.44
N GLU A 239 1.14 9.30 77.62
CA GLU A 239 1.47 8.19 78.51
C GLU A 239 0.17 7.74 79.22
N THR A 240 0.05 6.43 79.47
CA THR A 240 -1.09 5.68 80.05
C THR A 240 -2.28 5.38 79.10
N THR A 241 -2.81 4.16 78.99
CA THR A 241 -2.45 2.85 79.60
C THR A 241 -3.21 1.69 78.91
N SER A 242 -2.54 0.52 78.68
CA SER A 242 -3.06 -0.86 78.44
C SER A 242 -4.14 -1.12 77.36
N ASP A 243 -4.30 -2.28 76.70
CA ASP A 243 -3.66 -3.62 76.59
C ASP A 243 -4.32 -4.29 75.32
N ASP A 244 -3.89 -5.36 74.63
CA ASP A 244 -2.71 -6.26 74.62
C ASP A 244 -2.64 -6.98 73.23
N SER A 245 -1.58 -7.77 72.99
CA SER A 245 -1.51 -9.01 72.17
C SER A 245 -1.15 -9.00 70.66
N MET A 246 -0.04 -9.72 70.39
CA MET A 246 0.31 -10.50 69.18
C MET A 246 0.61 -9.72 67.88
N VAL A 247 1.84 -9.33 67.54
CA VAL A 247 3.05 -10.12 67.20
C VAL A 247 2.93 -11.00 65.94
N GLY A 248 3.74 -10.70 64.91
CA GLY A 248 3.86 -11.48 63.66
C GLY A 248 4.26 -10.64 62.44
N SER A 249 5.41 -9.96 62.44
CA SER A 249 6.68 -10.49 61.92
C SER A 249 6.63 -11.04 60.48
N TRP A 250 6.77 -10.15 59.48
CA TRP A 250 6.99 -10.51 58.06
C TRP A 250 8.01 -9.59 57.39
N ARG A 251 9.32 -9.83 57.63
CA ARG A 251 10.39 -9.36 56.72
C ARG A 251 11.76 -10.06 56.92
N LYS A 252 11.84 -11.38 56.73
CA LYS A 252 13.14 -12.08 56.54
C LYS A 252 13.01 -13.48 55.94
N LEU A 253 13.33 -13.64 54.65
CA LEU A 253 13.87 -14.88 54.06
C LEU A 253 14.20 -14.67 52.56
N GLU A 254 15.46 -14.30 52.29
CA GLU A 254 16.16 -14.55 51.03
C GLU A 254 17.60 -14.96 51.40
N ALA A 255 18.20 -15.88 50.63
CA ALA A 255 19.31 -16.79 51.00
C ALA A 255 18.93 -17.79 52.12
N ASP A 256 19.21 -19.09 52.02
CA ASP A 256 20.28 -19.78 51.27
C ASP A 256 20.00 -21.30 51.05
N ASN A 257 20.81 -21.94 50.18
CA ASN A 257 21.08 -23.39 50.00
C ASN A 257 20.17 -24.36 49.16
N HIS A 258 20.73 -24.70 47.97
CA HIS A 258 21.11 -26.04 47.44
C HIS A 258 20.10 -27.21 47.22
N ASP A 259 20.04 -27.62 45.94
CA ASP A 259 19.89 -28.95 45.29
C ASP A 259 19.27 -30.16 46.02
N THR A 260 18.35 -30.86 45.34
CA THR A 260 18.55 -32.23 44.75
C THR A 260 17.41 -32.53 43.74
N GLU A 261 17.60 -33.51 42.84
CA GLU A 261 16.84 -33.78 41.61
C GLU A 261 15.50 -34.56 41.75
N ASP A 262 14.73 -34.55 40.66
CA ASP A 262 13.69 -35.49 40.18
C ASP A 262 12.51 -35.93 41.09
N SER A 263 11.30 -35.43 40.76
CA SER A 263 10.22 -36.31 40.23
C SER A 263 8.99 -35.56 39.68
N ASP A 264 8.35 -36.25 38.73
CA ASP A 264 7.13 -36.01 37.95
C ASP A 264 5.84 -35.59 38.72
N ALA A 265 4.84 -35.16 37.92
CA ALA A 265 3.39 -35.10 38.17
C ALA A 265 2.74 -33.83 38.80
N GLY A 266 2.10 -33.04 37.93
CA GLY A 266 0.90 -32.22 38.22
C GLY A 266 1.13 -30.85 38.90
N ASP A 267 0.29 -29.83 38.71
CA ASP A 267 -0.94 -29.68 37.91
C ASP A 267 -1.26 -28.17 37.72
N ASN A 268 -2.34 -27.88 37.00
CA ASN A 268 -3.25 -26.75 37.29
C ASN A 268 -3.03 -25.37 36.63
N ILE A 269 -2.78 -25.36 35.32
CA ILE A 269 -3.41 -24.35 34.42
C ILE A 269 -4.04 -25.09 33.24
N ASN A 270 -5.38 -25.18 33.20
CA ASN A 270 -6.28 -25.33 32.02
C ASN A 270 -7.52 -26.22 32.25
N HIS A 271 -8.40 -25.91 33.21
CA HIS A 271 -9.66 -26.64 33.41
C HIS A 271 -10.92 -25.74 33.40
N ARG A 272 -11.30 -25.23 32.22
CA ARG A 272 -12.71 -24.96 31.87
C ARG A 272 -13.20 -25.99 30.85
N ARG A 273 -13.41 -27.23 31.31
CA ARG A 273 -14.13 -28.26 30.54
C ARG A 273 -15.63 -27.97 30.61
N LEU A 274 -16.23 -27.66 29.46
CA LEU A 274 -17.68 -27.73 29.28
C LEU A 274 -18.09 -29.21 29.19
N SER A 275 -18.64 -29.77 30.26
CA SER A 275 -19.18 -31.13 30.27
C SER A 275 -20.62 -31.18 29.77
N TRP A 276 -20.86 -31.87 28.65
CA TRP A 276 -22.19 -32.25 28.18
C TRP A 276 -22.72 -33.47 28.97
N PRO A 277 -24.05 -33.66 29.08
CA PRO A 277 -24.65 -34.74 29.87
C PRO A 277 -24.50 -36.12 29.22
N PRO A 278 -24.58 -37.21 30.01
CA PRO A 278 -24.42 -38.58 29.50
C PRO A 278 -25.64 -39.03 28.66
N PRO A 279 -25.45 -39.94 27.69
CA PRO A 279 -26.51 -40.41 26.82
C PRO A 279 -27.51 -41.32 27.57
N MET A 280 -28.80 -41.13 27.31
CA MET A 280 -29.85 -42.00 27.83
C MET A 280 -29.73 -43.41 27.26
N LYS A 281 -29.67 -44.43 28.13
CA LYS A 281 -29.90 -45.82 27.75
C LYS A 281 -31.33 -45.97 27.24
N LYS A 282 -31.49 -46.34 25.96
CA LYS A 282 -32.73 -46.97 25.49
C LYS A 282 -32.72 -48.43 25.95
N GLY A 283 -33.80 -48.85 26.61
CA GLY A 283 -34.02 -50.25 27.00
C GLY A 283 -35.05 -50.90 26.09
N LEU A 284 -34.92 -52.24 25.98
CA LEU A 284 -35.64 -53.17 25.09
C LEU A 284 -35.32 -53.02 23.60
#